data_AF-A0A3P6CKT7-F1
#
_entry.id   AF-A0A3P6CKT7-F1
#
_cell.length_a   1.000
_cell.length_b   1.000
_cell.length_c   1.000
_cell.angle_alpha   90.00
_cell.angle_beta   90.00
_cell.angle_gamma   90.00
#
_symmetry.space_group_name_H-M   'P 1'
#
loop_
_entity.id
_entity.type
_entity.pdbx_description
1 polymer ?
#
loop_
_entity_poly.entity_id
_entity_poly.type
_entity_poly.pdbx_seq_one_letter_code
_entity_poly.pdbx_strand_id
1 'polypeptide(L)'
;MATSGESSSSSAIMEDSHSPETTPQSPPPHPLLSSIPSAKIATTTVENAASWIDETMRQALVYQNTIVETLDSKIDASKSRLAQIRDTSIAHTSQTIDSIREIVSEYNVYEHLVFAKIKDGVNVAASHPLVSGGLAFGVGIFALKKTRRFVYYNAVRMFSTEEALLSRADLRVKELRQSLDRLTAESEKLERVATVAEDELIRGRMKLRQAGKQIRGVVNSAYKIEKQAAGLKDVLKELPTREASRFRSQISNRASEVKQERKALTKEVNKISNYGISV
;
A
#
# COMPACT_ATOMS: atom_id res chain seq x y z
N MET A 1 -10.25 -68.12 29.44
CA MET A 1 -9.02 -67.29 29.59
C MET A 1 -9.29 -65.98 28.88
N ALA A 2 -9.04 -64.79 29.37
CA ALA A 2 -8.61 -64.29 30.69
C ALA A 2 -8.68 -62.75 30.53
N THR A 3 -9.31 -62.04 31.48
CA THR A 3 -8.78 -60.86 32.22
C THR A 3 -7.95 -59.82 31.45
N SER A 4 -8.06 -58.51 31.64
CA SER A 4 -8.87 -57.59 32.46
C SER A 4 -8.57 -56.18 31.87
N GLY A 5 -9.25 -55.07 32.16
CA GLY A 5 -10.33 -54.74 33.09
C GLY A 5 -10.24 -53.23 33.39
N GLU A 6 -11.31 -52.65 33.94
CA GLU A 6 -11.31 -51.41 34.74
C GLU A 6 -10.87 -50.07 34.08
N SER A 7 -11.39 -48.90 34.46
CA SER A 7 -12.58 -48.53 35.25
C SER A 7 -12.77 -47.02 35.15
N SER A 8 -14.02 -46.53 35.17
CA SER A 8 -14.43 -45.23 35.78
C SER A 8 -13.77 -43.92 35.28
N SER A 9 -14.28 -42.72 35.60
CA SER A 9 -15.65 -42.26 35.87
C SER A 9 -15.65 -40.74 35.75
N SER A 10 -16.71 -40.21 35.13
CA SER A 10 -17.59 -39.14 35.67
C SER A 10 -17.04 -37.75 36.03
N SER A 11 -17.98 -36.80 36.05
CA SER A 11 -17.89 -35.40 36.53
C SER A 11 -16.98 -34.44 35.74
N ALA A 12 -17.29 -33.14 35.65
CA ALA A 12 -18.57 -32.44 35.71
C ALA A 12 -18.36 -31.04 35.09
N ILE A 13 -19.32 -30.54 34.33
CA ILE A 13 -19.35 -29.13 33.92
C ILE A 13 -20.46 -28.47 34.74
N MET A 14 -20.09 -27.58 35.66
CA MET A 14 -20.98 -26.61 36.28
C MET A 14 -20.61 -25.24 35.74
N GLU A 15 -21.62 -24.52 35.27
CA GLU A 15 -21.55 -23.17 34.73
C GLU A 15 -22.35 -22.28 35.67
N ASP A 16 -21.73 -21.25 36.25
CA ASP A 16 -22.44 -20.28 37.08
C ASP A 16 -21.83 -18.88 37.04
N SER A 17 -22.56 -17.99 36.36
CA SER A 17 -22.92 -16.60 36.74
C SER A 17 -21.90 -15.50 37.13
N HIS A 18 -22.39 -14.28 36.83
CA HIS A 18 -22.12 -12.96 37.43
C HIS A 18 -20.97 -12.06 36.90
N SER A 19 -21.40 -10.91 36.34
CA SER A 19 -20.76 -9.59 36.48
C SER A 19 -21.56 -8.78 37.53
N PRO A 20 -21.02 -7.70 38.14
CA PRO A 20 -21.19 -6.38 37.50
C PRO A 20 -20.11 -5.30 37.77
N GLU A 21 -20.06 -4.32 36.85
CA GLU A 21 -19.97 -2.85 37.07
C GLU A 21 -18.92 -2.20 38.02
N THR A 22 -18.11 -1.27 37.48
CA THR A 22 -17.93 0.13 38.00
C THR A 22 -16.98 1.00 37.17
N THR A 23 -17.23 2.32 37.12
CA THR A 23 -16.34 3.42 36.67
C THR A 23 -16.69 4.61 37.59
N PRO A 24 -15.74 5.43 38.13
CA PRO A 24 -15.36 6.69 37.44
C PRO A 24 -14.02 7.39 37.88
N GLN A 25 -13.76 8.58 37.30
CA GLN A 25 -12.97 9.74 37.82
C GLN A 25 -11.44 9.93 37.54
N SER A 26 -11.07 11.22 37.57
CA SER A 26 -9.79 11.95 37.29
C SER A 26 -10.06 13.46 37.61
N PRO A 27 -9.13 14.46 37.73
CA PRO A 27 -7.65 14.57 37.55
C PRO A 27 -6.98 14.94 38.91
N PRO A 28 -6.01 15.90 39.13
CA PRO A 28 -4.98 16.64 38.35
C PRO A 28 -3.55 16.35 38.94
N PRO A 29 -2.50 17.24 39.10
CA PRO A 29 -2.18 18.59 38.60
C PRO A 29 -0.71 18.80 38.07
N HIS A 30 -0.27 20.06 37.92
CA HIS A 30 1.11 20.50 37.61
C HIS A 30 1.85 21.07 38.85
N PRO A 31 3.20 21.20 38.82
CA PRO A 31 3.95 22.15 39.66
C PRO A 31 4.73 23.22 38.85
N LEU A 32 4.90 24.39 39.47
CA LEU A 32 5.48 25.63 38.93
C LEU A 32 7.02 25.66 38.97
N LEU A 33 7.63 26.51 38.14
CA LEU A 33 9.06 26.88 38.23
C LEU A 33 9.21 28.36 38.64
N SER A 34 10.21 28.68 39.46
CA SER A 34 10.35 29.96 40.16
C SER A 34 11.42 30.91 39.58
N SER A 35 11.17 32.22 39.75
CA SER A 35 12.14 33.34 39.94
C SER A 35 13.19 33.69 38.85
N ILE A 36 12.82 34.66 37.98
CA ILE A 36 13.44 36.00 37.72
C ILE A 36 14.99 36.09 37.83
N PRO A 37 15.72 36.54 36.77
CA PRO A 37 15.94 37.97 36.49
C PRO A 37 15.59 38.41 35.05
N SER A 38 14.51 39.17 34.91
CA SER A 38 14.08 39.79 33.65
C SER A 38 14.36 41.30 33.67
N ALA A 39 15.35 41.75 32.88
CA ALA A 39 15.57 43.17 32.55
C ALA A 39 16.58 43.34 31.40
N LYS A 40 17.72 42.64 31.44
CA LYS A 40 18.87 42.90 30.54
C LYS A 40 18.94 42.02 29.27
N ILE A 41 18.12 40.98 29.18
CA ILE A 41 18.09 40.06 28.02
C ILE A 41 17.07 40.51 26.97
N ALA A 42 16.05 41.28 27.36
CA ALA A 42 14.94 41.67 26.49
C ALA A 42 15.38 42.58 25.34
N THR A 43 16.21 43.60 25.58
CA THR A 43 16.58 44.59 24.55
C THR A 43 17.42 43.97 23.43
N THR A 44 18.50 43.27 23.78
CA THR A 44 19.40 42.65 22.78
C THR A 44 18.76 41.48 22.02
N THR A 45 17.76 40.80 22.61
CA THR A 45 17.03 39.73 21.92
C THR A 45 15.95 40.29 20.99
N VAL A 46 15.31 41.40 21.35
CA VAL A 46 14.29 42.07 20.52
C VAL A 46 14.91 42.77 19.32
N GLU A 47 16.04 43.47 19.46
CA GLU A 47 16.73 44.10 18.32
C GLU A 47 17.23 43.07 17.30
N ASN A 48 17.77 41.94 17.77
CA ASN A 48 18.28 40.87 16.90
C ASN A 48 17.14 40.07 16.24
N ALA A 49 15.99 39.94 16.90
CA ALA A 49 14.78 39.38 16.30
C ALA A 49 14.18 40.33 15.25
N ALA A 50 14.17 41.64 15.51
CA ALA A 50 13.67 42.65 14.57
C ALA A 50 14.50 42.69 13.28
N SER A 51 15.83 42.64 13.36
CA SER A 51 16.70 42.62 12.17
C SER A 51 16.52 41.36 11.31
N TRP A 52 16.26 40.21 11.92
CA TRP A 52 15.95 38.97 11.18
C TRP A 52 14.55 38.99 10.55
N ILE A 53 13.57 39.60 11.21
CA ILE A 53 12.22 39.79 10.63
C ILE A 53 12.28 40.73 9.42
N ASP A 54 13.06 41.80 9.47
CA ASP A 54 13.23 42.72 8.34
C ASP A 54 13.94 42.04 7.15
N GLU A 55 15.06 41.34 7.39
CA GLU A 55 15.78 40.63 6.33
C GLU A 55 14.96 39.48 5.72
N THR A 56 14.20 38.72 6.52
CA THR A 56 13.31 37.68 6.00
C THR A 56 12.12 38.25 5.23
N MET A 57 11.57 39.41 5.62
CA MET A 57 10.53 40.11 4.85
C MET A 57 11.08 40.63 3.52
N ARG A 58 12.29 41.18 3.52
CA ARG A 58 12.99 41.63 2.30
C ARG A 58 13.28 40.47 1.35
N GLN A 59 13.72 39.33 1.89
CA GLN A 59 13.97 38.11 1.13
C GLN A 59 12.67 37.49 0.57
N ALA A 60 11.56 37.52 1.33
CA ALA A 60 10.26 37.06 0.87
C ALA A 60 9.73 37.89 -0.32
N LEU A 61 9.89 39.22 -0.29
CA LEU A 61 9.50 40.10 -1.40
C LEU A 61 10.27 39.80 -2.71
N VAL A 62 11.57 39.53 -2.61
CA VAL A 62 12.39 39.15 -3.79
C VAL A 62 11.91 37.81 -4.37
N TYR A 63 11.67 36.81 -3.53
CA TYR A 63 11.14 35.53 -4.00
C TYR A 63 9.74 35.64 -4.60
N GLN A 64 8.86 36.49 -4.04
CA GLN A 64 7.51 36.70 -4.57
C GLN A 64 7.55 37.23 -6.01
N ASN A 65 8.36 38.26 -6.29
CA ASN A 65 8.47 38.82 -7.65
C ASN A 65 9.06 37.81 -8.63
N THR A 66 10.10 37.07 -8.25
CA THR A 66 10.68 36.02 -9.11
C THR A 66 9.69 34.89 -9.40
N ILE A 67 8.84 34.52 -8.44
CA ILE A 67 7.79 33.52 -8.66
C ILE A 67 6.70 34.05 -9.61
N VAL A 68 6.27 35.31 -9.47
CA VAL A 68 5.29 35.92 -10.39
C VAL A 68 5.82 35.98 -11.82
N GLU A 69 7.03 36.50 -12.04
CA GLU A 69 7.65 36.60 -13.38
C GLU A 69 7.88 35.22 -14.03
N THR A 70 8.26 34.21 -13.23
CA THR A 70 8.44 32.83 -13.74
C THR A 70 7.12 32.07 -13.93
N LEU A 71 6.01 32.51 -13.33
CA LEU A 71 4.67 32.00 -13.61
C LEU A 71 4.09 32.63 -14.88
N ASP A 72 4.11 33.95 -15.01
CA ASP A 72 3.56 34.64 -16.20
C ASP A 72 4.28 34.21 -17.49
N SER A 73 5.62 34.16 -17.47
CA SER A 73 6.40 33.67 -18.62
C SER A 73 6.12 32.20 -18.98
N LYS A 74 5.82 31.34 -18.00
CA LYS A 74 5.38 29.95 -18.26
C LYS A 74 3.93 29.88 -18.75
N ILE A 75 3.06 30.73 -18.25
CA ILE A 75 1.66 30.85 -18.69
C ILE A 75 1.63 31.27 -20.16
N ASP A 76 2.37 32.28 -20.57
CA ASP A 76 2.39 32.73 -21.97
C ASP A 76 3.14 31.75 -22.90
N ALA A 77 4.18 31.09 -22.41
CA ALA A 77 4.82 29.96 -23.11
C ALA A 77 3.90 28.71 -23.21
N SER A 78 2.87 28.58 -22.38
CA SER A 78 1.84 27.55 -22.49
C SER A 78 0.73 27.96 -23.47
N LYS A 79 0.27 29.22 -23.42
CA LYS A 79 -0.73 29.77 -24.36
C LYS A 79 -0.23 29.73 -25.81
N SER A 80 1.00 30.13 -26.07
CA SER A 80 1.60 30.11 -27.41
C SER A 80 1.74 28.69 -27.97
N ARG A 81 2.18 27.71 -27.17
CA ARG A 81 2.19 26.29 -27.56
C ARG A 81 0.78 25.74 -27.79
N LEU A 82 -0.19 26.10 -26.96
CA LEU A 82 -1.59 25.69 -27.15
C LEU A 82 -2.21 26.30 -28.42
N ALA A 83 -1.90 27.56 -28.74
CA ALA A 83 -2.29 28.18 -30.01
C ALA A 83 -1.67 27.42 -31.20
N GLN A 84 -0.37 27.13 -31.15
CA GLN A 84 0.33 26.37 -32.20
C GLN A 84 -0.25 24.95 -32.40
N ILE A 85 -0.57 24.23 -31.31
CA ILE A 85 -1.22 22.91 -31.37
C ILE A 85 -2.65 23.02 -31.91
N ARG A 86 -3.39 24.06 -31.54
CA ARG A 86 -4.75 24.31 -32.05
C ARG A 86 -4.72 24.59 -33.56
N ASP A 87 -3.84 25.47 -34.03
CA ASP A 87 -3.82 25.88 -35.43
C ASP A 87 -3.34 24.74 -36.35
N THR A 88 -2.36 23.94 -35.91
CA THR A 88 -1.96 22.71 -36.61
C THR A 88 -3.06 21.65 -36.61
N SER A 89 -3.78 21.47 -35.51
CA SER A 89 -4.92 20.54 -35.41
C SER A 89 -6.09 20.95 -36.33
N ILE A 90 -6.38 22.25 -36.44
CA ILE A 90 -7.42 22.77 -37.35
C ILE A 90 -7.08 22.42 -38.81
N ALA A 91 -5.83 22.64 -39.25
CA ALA A 91 -5.40 22.36 -40.62
C ALA A 91 -5.51 20.85 -40.98
N HIS A 92 -5.11 19.96 -40.08
CA HIS A 92 -5.28 18.51 -40.29
C HIS A 92 -6.75 18.06 -40.22
N THR A 93 -7.57 18.74 -39.42
CA THR A 93 -9.01 18.46 -39.33
C THR A 93 -9.73 18.88 -40.61
N SER A 94 -9.44 20.07 -41.17
CA SER A 94 -10.01 20.47 -42.47
C SER A 94 -9.60 19.54 -43.60
N GLN A 95 -8.31 19.17 -43.68
CA GLN A 95 -7.83 18.20 -44.66
C GLN A 95 -8.57 16.85 -44.58
N THR A 96 -8.85 16.37 -43.36
CA THR A 96 -9.61 15.13 -43.14
C THR A 96 -11.09 15.27 -43.58
N ILE A 97 -11.71 16.41 -43.30
CA ILE A 97 -13.10 16.70 -43.72
C ILE A 97 -13.21 16.74 -45.25
N ASP A 98 -12.23 17.35 -45.93
CA ASP A 98 -12.22 17.43 -47.39
C ASP A 98 -12.04 16.05 -48.04
N SER A 99 -11.14 15.20 -47.54
CA SER A 99 -11.01 13.81 -48.01
C SER A 99 -12.26 12.96 -47.75
N ILE A 100 -12.97 13.17 -46.64
CA ILE A 100 -14.26 12.49 -46.40
C ILE A 100 -15.31 12.97 -47.42
N ARG A 101 -15.35 14.26 -47.74
CA ARG A 101 -16.28 14.82 -48.74
C ARG A 101 -15.99 14.29 -50.14
N GLU A 102 -14.72 14.10 -50.50
CA GLU A 102 -14.30 13.46 -51.75
C GLU A 102 -14.81 12.00 -51.83
N ILE A 103 -14.55 11.18 -50.80
CA ILE A 103 -15.02 9.78 -50.73
C ILE A 103 -16.56 9.69 -50.81
N VAL A 104 -17.29 10.59 -50.13
CA VAL A 104 -18.76 10.64 -50.21
C VAL A 104 -19.22 10.96 -51.63
N SER A 105 -18.52 11.84 -52.36
CA SER A 105 -18.85 12.16 -53.75
C SER A 105 -18.60 10.99 -54.70
N GLU A 106 -17.52 10.24 -54.50
CA GLU A 106 -17.21 9.04 -55.29
C GLU A 106 -18.22 7.90 -54.99
N TYR A 107 -18.56 7.70 -53.71
CA TYR A 107 -19.55 6.71 -53.29
C TYR A 107 -20.93 6.94 -53.94
N ASN A 108 -21.37 8.19 -54.07
CA ASN A 108 -22.65 8.55 -54.67
C ASN A 108 -22.79 8.05 -56.13
N VAL A 109 -21.69 7.98 -56.89
CA VAL A 109 -21.68 7.43 -58.26
C VAL A 109 -22.01 5.93 -58.25
N TYR A 110 -21.43 5.18 -57.32
CA TYR A 110 -21.74 3.75 -57.15
C TYR A 110 -23.14 3.52 -56.59
N GLU A 111 -23.59 4.37 -55.65
CA GLU A 111 -24.94 4.35 -55.09
C GLU A 111 -26.01 4.51 -56.18
N HIS A 112 -25.85 5.49 -57.07
CA HIS A 112 -26.74 5.66 -58.23
C HIS A 112 -26.73 4.45 -59.19
N LEU A 113 -25.58 3.81 -59.45
CA LEU A 113 -25.50 2.61 -60.28
C LEU A 113 -26.21 1.41 -59.64
N VAL A 114 -26.07 1.24 -58.32
CA VAL A 114 -26.74 0.19 -57.56
C VAL A 114 -28.26 0.43 -57.55
N PHE A 115 -28.72 1.65 -57.29
CA PHE A 115 -30.15 1.97 -57.36
C PHE A 115 -30.74 1.84 -58.76
N ALA A 116 -30.00 2.17 -59.82
CA ALA A 116 -30.42 1.92 -61.20
C ALA A 116 -30.65 0.42 -61.43
N LYS A 117 -29.68 -0.43 -61.08
CA LYS A 117 -29.80 -1.90 -61.18
C LYS A 117 -30.91 -2.48 -60.30
N ILE A 118 -31.14 -1.92 -59.11
CA ILE A 118 -32.27 -2.33 -58.25
C ILE A 118 -33.60 -1.95 -58.92
N LYS A 119 -33.73 -0.75 -59.48
CA LYS A 119 -34.95 -0.31 -60.19
C LYS A 119 -35.23 -1.20 -61.42
N ASP A 120 -34.21 -1.52 -62.20
CA ASP A 120 -34.33 -2.43 -63.34
C ASP A 120 -34.67 -3.86 -62.87
N GLY A 121 -34.07 -4.31 -61.77
CA GLY A 121 -34.40 -5.58 -61.10
C GLY A 121 -35.84 -5.63 -60.56
N VAL A 122 -36.38 -4.50 -60.07
CA VAL A 122 -37.79 -4.37 -59.66
C VAL A 122 -38.73 -4.39 -60.87
N ASN A 123 -38.33 -3.79 -61.99
CA ASN A 123 -39.07 -3.87 -63.25
C ASN A 123 -39.10 -5.31 -63.81
N VAL A 124 -37.98 -6.03 -63.72
CA VAL A 124 -37.90 -7.47 -64.06
C VAL A 124 -38.71 -8.31 -63.07
N ALA A 125 -38.68 -8.01 -61.77
CA ALA A 125 -39.49 -8.68 -60.74
C ALA A 125 -40.99 -8.56 -61.01
N ALA A 126 -41.45 -7.39 -61.44
CA ALA A 126 -42.84 -7.15 -61.82
C ALA A 126 -43.32 -8.04 -62.99
N SER A 127 -42.40 -8.43 -63.89
CA SER A 127 -42.71 -9.36 -64.99
C SER A 127 -42.82 -10.83 -64.56
N HIS A 128 -42.27 -11.20 -63.39
CA HIS A 128 -42.26 -12.58 -62.88
C HIS A 128 -42.71 -12.64 -61.39
N PRO A 129 -43.95 -12.27 -61.06
CA PRO A 129 -44.40 -12.03 -59.69
C PRO A 129 -44.33 -13.27 -58.78
N LEU A 130 -44.56 -14.48 -59.30
CA LEU A 130 -44.48 -15.72 -58.51
C LEU A 130 -43.03 -16.07 -58.11
N VAL A 131 -42.10 -16.01 -59.06
CA VAL A 131 -40.68 -16.35 -58.82
C VAL A 131 -40.02 -15.27 -57.96
N SER A 132 -40.27 -13.99 -58.27
CA SER A 132 -39.73 -12.89 -57.47
C SER A 132 -40.36 -12.82 -56.08
N GLY A 133 -41.66 -13.15 -55.93
CA GLY A 133 -42.32 -13.22 -54.64
C GLY A 133 -41.69 -14.28 -53.72
N GLY A 134 -41.45 -15.49 -54.25
CA GLY A 134 -40.76 -16.55 -53.52
C GLY A 134 -39.33 -16.17 -53.08
N LEU A 135 -38.54 -15.57 -53.98
CA LEU A 135 -37.18 -15.12 -53.67
C LEU A 135 -37.17 -13.98 -52.63
N ALA A 136 -38.03 -12.98 -52.79
CA ALA A 136 -38.14 -11.86 -51.86
C ALA A 136 -38.59 -12.33 -50.47
N PHE A 137 -39.52 -13.29 -50.39
CA PHE A 137 -39.99 -13.85 -49.13
C PHE A 137 -38.89 -14.68 -48.42
N GLY A 138 -38.14 -15.51 -49.16
CA GLY A 138 -37.01 -16.27 -48.63
C GLY A 138 -35.89 -15.37 -48.09
N VAL A 139 -35.51 -14.34 -48.85
CA VAL A 139 -34.54 -13.32 -48.40
C VAL A 139 -35.09 -12.54 -47.19
N GLY A 140 -36.37 -12.19 -47.18
CA GLY A 140 -37.04 -11.53 -46.06
C GLY A 140 -36.98 -12.35 -44.76
N ILE A 141 -37.27 -13.65 -44.82
CA ILE A 141 -37.18 -14.56 -43.67
C ILE A 141 -35.74 -14.63 -43.13
N PHE A 142 -34.73 -14.63 -44.00
CA PHE A 142 -33.32 -14.66 -43.59
C PHE A 142 -32.81 -13.30 -43.08
N ALA A 143 -33.38 -12.19 -43.56
CA ALA A 143 -33.07 -10.84 -43.09
C ALA A 143 -33.61 -10.55 -41.67
N LEU A 144 -34.64 -11.27 -41.21
CA LEU A 144 -35.13 -11.18 -39.83
C LEU A 144 -34.02 -11.53 -38.83
N LYS A 145 -33.66 -10.56 -37.98
CA LYS A 145 -32.53 -10.64 -37.02
C LYS A 145 -32.54 -11.92 -36.16
N LYS A 146 -33.72 -12.44 -35.80
CA LYS A 146 -33.88 -13.67 -35.00
C LYS A 146 -33.55 -14.93 -35.80
N THR A 147 -34.06 -15.07 -37.03
CA THR A 147 -33.86 -16.25 -37.89
C THR A 147 -32.38 -16.45 -38.23
N ARG A 148 -31.71 -15.38 -38.66
CA ARG A 148 -30.25 -15.41 -38.95
C ARG A 148 -29.43 -15.88 -37.76
N ARG A 149 -29.78 -15.40 -36.56
CA ARG A 149 -29.11 -15.75 -35.30
C ARG A 149 -29.36 -17.22 -34.95
N PHE A 150 -30.59 -17.70 -35.12
CA PHE A 150 -30.99 -19.10 -34.89
C PHE A 150 -30.26 -20.07 -35.83
N VAL A 151 -30.30 -19.83 -37.14
CA VAL A 151 -29.61 -20.67 -38.14
C VAL A 151 -28.11 -20.70 -37.89
N TYR A 152 -27.48 -19.55 -37.59
CA TYR A 152 -26.06 -19.47 -37.25
C TYR A 152 -25.70 -20.35 -36.04
N TYR A 153 -26.39 -20.20 -34.91
CA TYR A 153 -26.08 -20.98 -33.72
C TYR A 153 -26.40 -22.47 -33.88
N ASN A 154 -27.47 -22.82 -34.59
CA ASN A 154 -27.82 -24.21 -34.83
C ASN A 154 -26.81 -24.90 -35.76
N ALA A 155 -26.36 -24.22 -36.82
CA ALA A 155 -25.31 -24.71 -37.72
C ALA A 155 -23.98 -24.88 -36.98
N VAL A 156 -23.50 -23.85 -36.26
CA VAL A 156 -22.24 -23.94 -35.49
C VAL A 156 -22.29 -25.05 -34.44
N ARG A 157 -23.44 -25.26 -33.79
CA ARG A 157 -23.66 -26.38 -32.86
C ARG A 157 -23.65 -27.73 -33.56
N MET A 158 -24.27 -27.85 -34.73
CA MET A 158 -24.34 -29.11 -35.50
C MET A 158 -22.99 -29.50 -36.13
N PHE A 159 -22.16 -28.52 -36.52
CA PHE A 159 -20.80 -28.75 -37.01
C PHE A 159 -19.76 -28.93 -35.88
N SER A 160 -20.17 -28.80 -34.62
CA SER A 160 -19.32 -29.14 -33.46
C SER A 160 -19.46 -30.64 -33.16
N THR A 161 -18.71 -31.48 -33.88
CA THR A 161 -18.67 -32.94 -33.63
C THR A 161 -18.33 -33.25 -32.18
N GLU A 162 -19.00 -34.24 -31.60
CA GLU A 162 -18.81 -34.63 -30.19
C GLU A 162 -17.35 -35.01 -29.89
N GLU A 163 -16.68 -35.67 -30.84
CA GLU A 163 -15.26 -36.02 -30.79
C GLU A 163 -14.33 -34.79 -30.70
N ALA A 164 -14.68 -33.68 -31.36
CA ALA A 164 -13.92 -32.43 -31.30
C ALA A 164 -14.10 -31.71 -29.95
N LEU A 165 -15.25 -31.89 -29.29
CA LEU A 165 -15.50 -31.39 -27.93
C LEU A 165 -14.79 -32.25 -26.89
N LEU A 166 -14.82 -33.58 -27.03
CA LEU A 166 -14.13 -34.52 -26.13
C LEU A 166 -12.61 -34.37 -26.21
N SER A 167 -12.02 -34.36 -27.40
CA SER A 167 -10.57 -34.14 -27.58
C SER A 167 -10.11 -32.78 -27.03
N ARG A 168 -10.91 -31.73 -27.18
CA ARG A 168 -10.66 -30.42 -26.56
C ARG A 168 -10.76 -30.48 -25.03
N ALA A 169 -11.70 -31.24 -24.47
CA ALA A 169 -11.81 -31.45 -23.03
C ALA A 169 -10.58 -32.21 -22.49
N ASP A 170 -10.16 -33.29 -23.15
CA ASP A 170 -8.97 -34.06 -22.79
C ASP A 170 -7.68 -33.23 -22.80
N LEU A 171 -7.52 -32.36 -23.80
CA LEU A 171 -6.39 -31.41 -23.85
C LEU A 171 -6.41 -30.45 -22.65
N ARG A 172 -7.58 -29.91 -22.30
CA ARG A 172 -7.73 -29.03 -21.12
C ARG A 172 -7.50 -29.77 -19.80
N VAL A 173 -7.94 -31.03 -19.68
CA VAL A 173 -7.66 -31.86 -18.49
C VAL A 173 -6.17 -32.18 -18.36
N LYS A 174 -5.47 -32.44 -19.48
CA LYS A 174 -4.00 -32.65 -19.47
C LYS A 174 -3.24 -31.39 -19.10
N GLU A 175 -3.60 -30.24 -19.67
CA GLU A 175 -3.06 -28.92 -19.32
C GLU A 175 -3.28 -28.61 -17.82
N LEU A 176 -4.50 -28.83 -17.32
CA LEU A 176 -4.84 -28.61 -15.92
C LEU A 176 -4.05 -29.52 -14.99
N ARG A 177 -3.94 -30.82 -15.29
CA ARG A 177 -3.09 -31.77 -14.52
C ARG A 177 -1.65 -31.29 -14.45
N GLN A 178 -1.05 -30.93 -15.59
CA GLN A 178 0.32 -30.41 -15.62
C GLN A 178 0.49 -29.13 -14.80
N SER A 179 -0.54 -28.26 -14.74
CA SER A 179 -0.51 -27.07 -13.89
C SER A 179 -0.65 -27.40 -12.40
N LEU A 180 -1.44 -28.42 -12.04
CA LEU A 180 -1.60 -28.90 -10.66
C LEU A 180 -0.33 -29.61 -10.16
N ASP A 181 0.32 -30.42 -11.00
CA ASP A 181 1.57 -31.10 -10.65
C ASP A 181 2.68 -30.08 -10.33
N ARG A 182 2.77 -29.02 -11.15
CA ARG A 182 3.69 -27.88 -10.90
C ARG A 182 3.34 -27.14 -9.62
N LEU A 183 2.08 -26.78 -9.43
CA LEU A 183 1.61 -26.08 -8.23
C LEU A 183 1.86 -26.89 -6.96
N THR A 184 1.65 -28.21 -7.00
CA THR A 184 1.87 -29.12 -5.86
C THR A 184 3.35 -29.21 -5.50
N ALA A 185 4.24 -29.29 -6.50
CA ALA A 185 5.68 -29.29 -6.27
C ALA A 185 6.19 -27.94 -5.74
N GLU A 186 5.63 -26.83 -6.21
CA GLU A 186 5.94 -25.49 -5.69
C GLU A 186 5.38 -25.27 -4.28
N SER A 187 4.17 -25.73 -3.97
CA SER A 187 3.57 -25.61 -2.64
C SER A 187 4.32 -26.41 -1.60
N GLU A 188 4.70 -27.66 -1.89
CA GLU A 188 5.49 -28.49 -0.97
C GLU A 188 6.87 -27.85 -0.69
N LYS A 189 7.51 -27.28 -1.71
CA LYS A 189 8.76 -26.54 -1.54
C LYS A 189 8.58 -25.31 -0.65
N LEU A 190 7.53 -24.53 -0.86
CA LEU A 190 7.25 -23.32 -0.08
C LEU A 190 6.86 -23.65 1.37
N GLU A 191 6.10 -24.72 1.60
CA GLU A 191 5.74 -25.22 2.93
C GLU A 191 6.98 -25.63 3.75
N ARG A 192 7.90 -26.38 3.13
CA ARG A 192 9.20 -26.74 3.74
C ARG A 192 10.06 -25.51 4.07
N VAL A 193 10.04 -24.47 3.23
CA VAL A 193 10.75 -23.21 3.50
C VAL A 193 10.08 -22.42 4.62
N ALA A 194 8.75 -22.35 4.64
CA ALA A 194 7.99 -21.62 5.65
C ALA A 194 8.16 -22.24 7.05
N THR A 195 8.05 -23.57 7.15
CA THR A 195 8.23 -24.31 8.42
C THR A 195 9.65 -24.16 8.98
N VAL A 196 10.69 -24.23 8.14
CA VAL A 196 12.08 -23.96 8.58
C VAL A 196 12.25 -22.51 9.05
N ALA A 197 11.68 -21.54 8.32
CA ALA A 197 11.76 -20.12 8.69
C ALA A 197 11.01 -19.80 10.00
N GLU A 198 9.87 -20.47 10.25
CA GLU A 198 9.14 -20.37 11.51
C GLU A 198 9.98 -20.92 12.68
N ASP A 199 10.59 -22.09 12.51
CA ASP A 199 11.46 -22.71 13.52
C ASP A 199 12.67 -21.83 13.86
N GLU A 200 13.30 -21.22 12.85
CA GLU A 200 14.38 -20.26 13.03
C GLU A 200 13.93 -18.96 13.72
N LEU A 201 12.74 -18.45 13.39
CA LEU A 201 12.13 -17.29 14.06
C LEU A 201 11.88 -17.59 15.53
N ILE A 202 11.26 -18.73 15.86
CA ILE A 202 10.98 -19.15 17.24
C ILE A 202 12.29 -19.27 18.03
N ARG A 203 13.30 -19.93 17.48
CA ARG A 203 14.65 -20.06 18.09
C ARG A 203 15.32 -18.69 18.27
N GLY A 204 15.22 -17.80 17.28
CA GLY A 204 15.74 -16.43 17.34
C GLY A 204 15.04 -15.58 18.42
N ARG A 205 13.72 -15.65 18.50
CA ARG A 205 12.89 -14.99 19.52
C ARG A 205 13.25 -15.46 20.94
N MET A 206 13.47 -16.76 21.13
CA MET A 206 13.94 -17.31 22.42
C MET A 206 15.32 -16.77 22.81
N LYS A 207 16.28 -16.76 21.87
CA LYS A 207 17.63 -16.19 22.09
C LYS A 207 17.57 -14.70 22.46
N LEU A 208 16.76 -13.90 21.74
CA LEU A 208 16.56 -12.48 22.05
C LEU A 208 15.91 -12.26 23.44
N ARG A 209 14.92 -13.07 23.83
CA ARG A 209 14.32 -13.04 25.16
C ARG A 209 15.34 -13.36 26.27
N GLN A 210 16.18 -14.37 26.06
CA GLN A 210 17.23 -14.75 27.01
C GLN A 210 18.31 -13.66 27.14
N ALA A 211 18.81 -13.15 26.01
CA ALA A 211 19.79 -12.06 26.00
C ALA A 211 19.22 -10.79 26.65
N GLY A 212 17.96 -10.43 26.33
CA GLY A 212 17.25 -9.33 26.96
C GLY A 212 17.21 -9.48 28.49
N LYS A 213 16.89 -10.68 29.00
CA LYS A 213 16.86 -10.95 30.46
C LYS A 213 18.22 -10.77 31.12
N GLN A 214 19.28 -11.24 30.46
CA GLN A 214 20.66 -11.03 30.93
C GLN A 214 21.01 -9.54 30.98
N ILE A 215 20.72 -8.79 29.90
CA ILE A 215 20.96 -7.34 29.84
C ILE A 215 20.12 -6.61 30.92
N ARG A 216 18.86 -6.98 31.13
CA ARG A 216 18.01 -6.43 32.20
C ARG A 216 18.59 -6.71 33.59
N GLY A 217 19.20 -7.88 33.79
CA GLY A 217 19.99 -8.21 34.99
C GLY A 217 21.18 -7.27 35.19
N VAL A 218 21.96 -7.02 34.13
CA VAL A 218 23.11 -6.10 34.16
C VAL A 218 22.68 -4.65 34.37
N VAL A 219 21.57 -4.20 33.77
CA VAL A 219 20.99 -2.87 34.02
C VAL A 219 20.63 -2.69 35.50
N ASN A 220 20.08 -3.74 36.13
CA ASN A 220 19.74 -3.72 37.55
C ASN A 220 20.97 -3.75 38.48
N SER A 221 22.04 -4.47 38.13
CA SER A 221 23.30 -4.43 38.91
C SER A 221 24.03 -3.10 38.74
N ALA A 222 24.13 -2.57 37.51
CA ALA A 222 24.65 -1.25 37.22
C ALA A 222 23.89 -0.14 37.97
N TYR A 223 22.56 -0.25 38.09
CA TYR A 223 21.76 0.68 38.89
C TYR A 223 22.08 0.62 40.39
N LYS A 224 22.31 -0.57 40.95
CA LYS A 224 22.76 -0.72 42.35
C LYS A 224 24.14 -0.11 42.56
N ILE A 225 25.07 -0.29 41.62
CA ILE A 225 26.42 0.31 41.65
C ILE A 225 26.33 1.84 41.52
N GLU A 226 25.50 2.38 40.61
CA GLU A 226 25.24 3.83 40.48
C GLU A 226 24.74 4.41 41.81
N LYS A 227 23.82 3.71 42.50
CA LYS A 227 23.30 4.12 43.81
C LYS A 227 24.35 4.05 44.93
N GLN A 228 25.16 2.99 44.97
CA GLN A 228 26.25 2.85 45.97
C GLN A 228 27.34 3.92 45.76
N ALA A 229 27.73 4.17 44.51
CA ALA A 229 28.71 5.21 44.16
C ALA A 229 28.19 6.62 44.50
N ALA A 230 26.89 6.90 44.28
CA ALA A 230 26.26 8.14 44.71
C ALA A 230 26.33 8.31 46.24
N GLY A 231 25.89 7.31 47.00
CA GLY A 231 25.94 7.35 48.48
C GLY A 231 27.36 7.50 49.03
N LEU A 232 28.34 6.80 48.46
CA LEU A 232 29.75 6.92 48.87
C LEU A 232 30.32 8.31 48.55
N LYS A 233 29.96 8.90 47.40
CA LYS A 233 30.34 10.28 47.05
C LYS A 233 29.71 11.29 48.01
N ASP A 234 28.48 11.04 48.48
CA ASP A 234 27.79 11.91 49.43
C ASP A 234 28.41 11.82 50.84
N VAL A 235 28.77 10.62 51.34
CA VAL A 235 29.56 10.46 52.58
C VAL A 235 30.92 11.17 52.44
N LEU A 236 31.63 10.95 51.33
CA LEU A 236 32.91 11.62 51.10
C LEU A 236 32.80 13.15 51.03
N LYS A 237 31.60 13.72 50.76
CA LYS A 237 31.35 15.17 50.72
C LYS A 237 31.59 15.83 52.09
N GLU A 238 31.33 15.10 53.17
CA GLU A 238 31.42 15.59 54.55
C GLU A 238 32.87 15.68 55.06
N LEU A 239 33.78 14.87 54.53
CA LEU A 239 35.19 14.88 54.92
C LEU A 239 35.99 15.94 54.12
N PRO A 240 36.57 16.99 54.74
CA PRO A 240 37.33 18.04 54.04
C PRO A 240 38.76 17.62 53.63
N THR A 241 39.13 16.35 53.78
CA THR A 241 40.50 15.84 53.55
C THR A 241 40.88 15.79 52.06
N ARG A 242 42.16 16.05 51.75
CA ARG A 242 42.72 15.97 50.38
C ARG A 242 42.55 14.59 49.72
N GLU A 243 42.57 13.52 50.50
CA GLU A 243 42.34 12.16 49.99
C GLU A 243 40.88 11.93 49.61
N ALA A 244 39.94 12.44 50.43
CA ALA A 244 38.51 12.40 50.11
C ALA A 244 38.22 13.11 48.78
N SER A 245 38.86 14.25 48.47
CA SER A 245 38.67 14.92 47.18
C SER A 245 39.17 14.10 45.99
N ARG A 246 40.26 13.33 46.13
CA ARG A 246 40.72 12.37 45.12
C ARG A 246 39.73 11.22 44.93
N PHE A 247 39.22 10.63 46.00
CA PHE A 247 38.23 9.55 45.89
C PHE A 247 36.91 10.04 45.28
N ARG A 248 36.43 11.25 45.63
CA ARG A 248 35.25 11.87 45.00
C ARG A 248 35.38 11.96 43.48
N SER A 249 36.55 12.36 42.95
CA SER A 249 36.73 12.47 41.49
C SER A 249 36.78 11.10 40.81
N GLN A 250 37.47 10.11 41.40
CA GLN A 250 37.50 8.74 40.90
C GLN A 250 36.11 8.11 40.86
N ILE A 251 35.36 8.22 41.96
CA ILE A 251 33.99 7.68 42.07
C ILE A 251 33.04 8.41 41.12
N SER A 252 33.16 9.73 40.97
CA SER A 252 32.35 10.50 40.02
C SER A 252 32.57 10.04 38.58
N ASN A 253 33.83 9.82 38.17
CA ASN A 253 34.16 9.35 36.84
C ASN A 253 33.59 7.94 36.60
N ARG A 254 33.84 6.99 37.51
CA ARG A 254 33.29 5.61 37.42
C ARG A 254 31.77 5.57 37.45
N ALA A 255 31.12 6.40 38.27
CA ALA A 255 29.66 6.49 38.31
C ALA A 255 29.08 7.03 36.99
N SER A 256 29.76 7.99 36.35
CA SER A 256 29.34 8.52 35.04
C SER A 256 29.46 7.50 33.91
N GLU A 257 30.54 6.71 33.92
CA GLU A 257 30.81 5.58 33.01
C GLU A 257 29.71 4.51 33.14
N VAL A 258 29.47 3.99 34.35
CA VAL A 258 28.40 3.01 34.64
C VAL A 258 27.01 3.54 34.27
N LYS A 259 26.75 4.84 34.48
CA LYS A 259 25.47 5.47 34.11
C LYS A 259 25.28 5.55 32.58
N GLN A 260 26.35 5.82 31.84
CA GLN A 260 26.33 5.85 30.38
C GLN A 260 26.11 4.44 29.81
N GLU A 261 26.82 3.44 30.31
CA GLU A 261 26.62 2.03 29.95
C GLU A 261 25.21 1.56 30.27
N ARG A 262 24.70 1.83 31.48
CA ARG A 262 23.32 1.49 31.87
C ARG A 262 22.30 2.11 30.91
N LYS A 263 22.49 3.37 30.50
CA LYS A 263 21.62 4.04 29.52
C LYS A 263 21.70 3.39 28.14
N ALA A 264 22.87 2.91 27.71
CA ALA A 264 23.03 2.17 26.45
C ALA A 264 22.31 0.80 26.52
N LEU A 265 22.59 0.00 27.55
CA LEU A 265 21.96 -1.31 27.76
C LEU A 265 20.43 -1.22 27.90
N THR A 266 19.91 -0.16 28.54
CA THR A 266 18.47 0.09 28.64
C THR A 266 17.83 0.35 27.27
N LYS A 267 18.53 1.02 26.34
CA LYS A 267 18.04 1.22 24.96
C LYS A 267 17.94 -0.11 24.21
N GLU A 268 18.92 -1.00 24.35
CA GLU A 268 18.87 -2.32 23.70
C GLU A 268 17.76 -3.21 24.27
N VAL A 269 17.50 -3.19 25.59
CA VAL A 269 16.33 -3.88 26.17
C VAL A 269 15.01 -3.30 25.63
N ASN A 270 14.89 -1.97 25.53
CA ASN A 270 13.70 -1.34 24.95
C ASN A 270 13.54 -1.69 23.46
N LYS A 271 14.64 -1.81 22.70
CA LYS A 271 14.61 -2.26 21.30
C LYS A 271 14.10 -3.70 21.19
N ILE A 272 14.53 -4.61 22.06
CA ILE A 272 13.99 -5.98 22.13
C ILE A 272 12.50 -5.96 22.48
N SER A 273 12.08 -5.15 23.45
CA SER A 273 10.67 -4.99 23.83
C SER A 273 9.79 -4.45 22.69
N ASN A 274 10.32 -3.53 21.87
CA ASN A 274 9.61 -2.95 20.73
C ASN A 274 9.35 -3.96 19.61
N TYR A 275 10.10 -5.07 19.54
CA TYR A 275 9.78 -6.21 18.66
C TYR A 275 8.68 -7.13 19.20
N GLY A 276 7.93 -6.72 20.25
CA GLY A 276 6.87 -7.52 20.87
C GLY A 276 7.40 -8.71 21.68
N ILE A 277 8.68 -8.69 22.05
CA ILE A 277 9.32 -9.72 22.88
C ILE A 277 9.35 -9.22 24.32
N SER A 278 8.53 -9.80 25.21
CA SER A 278 8.61 -9.48 26.64
C SER A 278 9.93 -10.00 27.22
N VAL A 279 10.57 -9.17 28.07
CA VAL A 279 11.91 -9.40 28.64
C VAL A 279 11.86 -9.47 30.16
#